data_AF-A0A842LUV6-F1
#
_entry.id   AF-A0A842LUV6-F1
#
_cell.length_a   1.000
_cell.length_b   1.000
_cell.length_c   1.000
_cell.angle_alpha   90.00
_cell.angle_beta   90.00
_cell.angle_gamma   90.00
#
_symmetry.space_group_name_H-M   'P 1'
#
loop_
_entity.id
_entity.type
_entity.pdbx_description
1 polymer ?
#
loop_
_entity_poly.entity_id
_entity_poly.type
_entity_poly.pdbx_seq_one_letter_code
_entity_poly.pdbx_strand_id
1 'polypeptide(L)'
;MRRGFIILASFLMLLVAITPLIHLSVSSEIVTVRLQPITLFDVNREYVYAEYIGSADIILAVVRSDPGILVEGGKQVGDTAVGYVKVYIVNITSKSYLCTLAMVSSQPFTVNISLRSGDIPSSQPQSVSVPANITTQIEIPIVHGSYQQPVQFTSAIGYFPAFPLWSILAYAALIPMFLITAYLDKGSLKSLRKRWSAFDTFALTVRYLFYSSLVIFILVTFGLVFEFVMVRFYSWVIQLHVGDWLLSCALLSLLGLMYGIGKWRGIFDNIDEED
;
A
#
# COMPACT_ATOMS: atom_id res chain seq x y z
N MET A 1 7.02 -42.47 7.53
CA MET A 1 7.18 -41.13 8.17
C MET A 1 8.04 -40.13 7.38
N ARG A 2 9.14 -40.53 6.70
CA ARG A 2 10.02 -39.59 5.94
C ARG A 2 9.33 -38.75 4.84
N ARG A 3 8.31 -39.25 4.15
CA ARG A 3 7.64 -38.52 3.05
C ARG A 3 6.70 -37.41 3.53
N GLY A 4 5.95 -37.62 4.62
CA GLY A 4 5.02 -36.61 5.15
C GLY A 4 5.73 -35.35 5.68
N PHE A 5 6.97 -35.51 6.13
CA PHE A 5 7.76 -34.43 6.71
C PHE A 5 8.36 -33.48 5.67
N ILE A 6 8.81 -34.03 4.53
CA ILE A 6 9.27 -33.23 3.38
C ILE A 6 8.07 -32.47 2.78
N ILE A 7 6.90 -33.09 2.72
CA ILE A 7 5.68 -32.44 2.23
C ILE A 7 5.29 -31.26 3.13
N LEU A 8 5.36 -31.41 4.46
CA LEU A 8 5.04 -30.33 5.40
C LEU A 8 6.03 -29.16 5.30
N ALA A 9 7.33 -29.42 5.25
CA ALA A 9 8.35 -28.38 5.13
C ALA A 9 8.31 -27.66 3.78
N SER A 10 8.11 -28.40 2.68
CA SER A 10 7.90 -27.82 1.35
C SER A 10 6.59 -27.05 1.27
N PHE A 11 5.52 -27.50 1.93
CA PHE A 11 4.25 -26.78 2.01
C PHE A 11 4.39 -25.49 2.81
N LEU A 12 5.15 -25.48 3.91
CA LEU A 12 5.39 -24.27 4.71
C LEU A 12 6.22 -23.24 3.94
N MET A 13 7.27 -23.69 3.24
CA MET A 13 8.08 -22.85 2.36
C MET A 13 7.27 -22.30 1.19
N LEU A 14 6.39 -23.13 0.62
CA LEU A 14 5.44 -22.71 -0.40
C LEU A 14 4.44 -21.69 0.16
N LEU A 15 3.93 -21.88 1.38
CA LEU A 15 2.99 -20.96 2.01
C LEU A 15 3.64 -19.59 2.29
N VAL A 16 4.88 -19.58 2.77
CA VAL A 16 5.70 -18.37 3.02
C VAL A 16 6.10 -17.68 1.71
N ALA A 17 6.31 -18.43 0.63
CA ALA A 17 6.57 -17.88 -0.70
C ALA A 17 5.29 -17.34 -1.36
N ILE A 18 4.14 -18.00 -1.14
CA ILE A 18 2.85 -17.63 -1.74
C ILE A 18 2.22 -16.43 -1.05
N THR A 19 2.41 -16.21 0.25
CA THR A 19 1.83 -15.06 0.97
C THR A 19 2.15 -13.69 0.34
N PRO A 20 3.40 -13.35 -0.03
CA PRO A 20 3.66 -12.11 -0.77
C PRO A 20 3.11 -12.13 -2.21
N LEU A 21 2.98 -13.31 -2.81
CA LEU A 21 2.40 -13.51 -4.15
C LEU A 21 0.86 -13.35 -4.19
N ILE A 22 0.16 -13.64 -3.09
CA ILE A 22 -1.28 -13.36 -2.95
C ILE A 22 -1.52 -11.85 -2.84
N HIS A 23 -0.63 -11.11 -2.18
CA HIS A 23 -0.69 -9.64 -2.18
C HIS A 23 -0.42 -9.04 -3.56
N LEU A 24 0.43 -9.67 -4.38
CA LEU A 24 0.66 -9.30 -5.78
C LEU A 24 -0.55 -9.56 -6.69
N SER A 25 -1.39 -10.56 -6.41
CA SER A 25 -2.52 -10.93 -7.26
C SER A 25 -3.85 -10.26 -6.90
N VAL A 26 -4.00 -9.78 -5.67
CA VAL A 26 -5.23 -9.10 -5.20
C VAL A 26 -5.15 -7.58 -5.35
N SER A 27 -3.97 -7.02 -5.59
CA SER A 27 -3.87 -5.62 -5.99
C SER A 27 -4.32 -5.49 -7.44
N SER A 28 -5.53 -4.99 -7.64
CA SER A 28 -5.80 -4.18 -8.84
C SER A 28 -4.69 -3.13 -8.92
N GLU A 29 -4.13 -2.89 -10.12
CA GLU A 29 -3.19 -1.79 -10.34
C GLU A 29 -3.92 -0.49 -10.01
N ILE A 30 -3.80 -0.05 -8.76
CA ILE A 30 -4.31 1.23 -8.30
C ILE A 30 -3.15 2.19 -8.37
N VAL A 31 -3.26 3.15 -9.27
CA VAL A 31 -2.28 4.22 -9.43
C VAL A 31 -2.84 5.46 -8.77
N THR A 32 -2.17 5.96 -7.74
CA THR A 32 -2.57 7.22 -7.11
C THR A 32 -1.85 8.38 -7.80
N VAL A 33 -2.64 9.32 -8.29
CA VAL A 33 -2.20 10.58 -8.89
C VAL A 33 -2.57 11.72 -7.94
N ARG A 34 -1.56 12.42 -7.44
CA ARG A 34 -1.78 13.58 -6.56
C ARG A 34 -1.62 14.88 -7.32
N LEU A 35 -2.68 15.69 -7.33
CA LEU A 35 -2.67 17.00 -7.97
C LEU A 35 -2.04 18.07 -7.10
N GLN A 36 -1.69 19.19 -7.72
CA GLN A 36 -1.27 20.39 -7.00
C GLN A 36 -2.48 20.98 -6.25
N PRO A 37 -2.29 21.52 -5.03
CA PRO A 37 -3.36 22.14 -4.26
C PRO A 37 -4.09 23.23 -5.04
N ILE A 38 -5.41 23.10 -5.14
CA ILE A 38 -6.27 24.12 -5.75
C ILE A 38 -6.81 25.01 -4.63
N THR A 39 -6.55 26.31 -4.73
CA THR A 39 -7.03 27.28 -3.74
C THR A 39 -8.38 27.83 -4.17
N LEU A 40 -9.39 27.71 -3.29
CA LEU A 40 -10.70 28.35 -3.41
C LEU A 40 -10.70 29.63 -2.57
N PHE A 41 -11.09 30.74 -3.20
CA PHE A 41 -11.21 32.06 -2.59
C PHE A 41 -12.65 32.40 -2.24
N ASP A 42 -13.61 32.02 -3.10
CA ASP A 42 -15.05 32.24 -2.86
C ASP A 42 -15.81 30.92 -2.91
N VAL A 43 -16.09 30.38 -1.73
CA VAL A 43 -16.81 29.11 -1.52
C VAL A 43 -18.20 29.09 -2.16
N ASN A 44 -18.84 30.24 -2.36
CA ASN A 44 -20.20 30.31 -2.90
C ASN A 44 -20.25 30.34 -4.44
N ARG A 45 -19.14 30.67 -5.10
CA ARG A 45 -19.09 30.86 -6.56
C ARG A 45 -18.09 29.96 -7.25
N GLU A 46 -17.03 29.60 -6.55
CA GLU A 46 -15.94 28.81 -7.08
C GLU A 46 -16.11 27.33 -6.73
N TYR A 47 -15.78 26.50 -7.70
CA TYR A 47 -15.77 25.06 -7.53
C TYR A 47 -14.65 24.43 -8.37
N VAL A 48 -14.22 23.25 -7.97
CA VAL A 48 -13.29 22.46 -8.78
C VAL A 48 -14.10 21.68 -9.81
N TYR A 49 -13.73 21.82 -11.07
CA TYR A 49 -14.34 21.14 -12.20
C TYR A 49 -13.34 20.15 -12.79
N ALA A 50 -13.65 18.86 -12.69
CA ALA A 50 -12.88 17.79 -13.29
C ALA A 50 -13.64 17.23 -14.49
N GLU A 51 -13.17 17.54 -15.69
CA GLU A 51 -13.70 17.05 -16.97
C GLU A 51 -12.91 15.83 -17.40
N TYR A 52 -13.59 14.75 -17.76
CA TYR A 52 -12.94 13.55 -18.28
C TYR A 52 -13.42 13.27 -19.70
N ILE A 53 -12.45 12.94 -20.57
CA ILE A 53 -12.65 12.71 -21.99
C ILE A 53 -11.91 11.42 -22.35
N GLY A 54 -12.65 10.46 -22.88
CA GLY A 54 -12.12 9.18 -23.37
C GLY A 54 -12.79 8.75 -24.67
N SER A 55 -12.50 7.52 -25.07
CA SER A 55 -13.09 6.84 -26.22
C SER A 55 -13.94 5.61 -25.83
N ALA A 56 -13.98 5.28 -24.54
CA ALA A 56 -14.76 4.20 -23.96
C ALA A 56 -15.46 4.68 -22.66
N ASP A 57 -16.37 3.86 -22.12
CA ASP A 57 -17.03 4.13 -20.85
C ASP A 57 -16.00 4.33 -19.72
N ILE A 58 -16.19 5.39 -18.94
CA ILE A 58 -15.36 5.72 -17.78
C ILE A 58 -16.21 5.54 -16.52
N ILE A 59 -15.83 4.60 -15.68
CA ILE A 59 -16.47 4.37 -14.38
C ILE A 59 -15.80 5.29 -13.36
N LEU A 60 -16.61 6.10 -12.70
CA LEU A 60 -16.19 7.06 -11.69
C LEU A 60 -16.82 6.70 -10.33
N ALA A 61 -16.00 6.70 -9.28
CA ALA A 61 -16.46 6.60 -7.89
C ALA A 61 -15.78 7.64 -7.01
N VAL A 62 -16.53 8.23 -6.06
CA VAL A 62 -15.97 9.08 -5.02
C VAL A 62 -15.49 8.18 -3.89
N VAL A 63 -14.17 8.04 -3.73
CA VAL A 63 -13.56 7.14 -2.72
C VAL A 63 -13.52 7.81 -1.37
N ARG A 64 -13.17 9.09 -1.34
CA ARG A 64 -13.03 9.88 -0.13
C ARG A 64 -13.47 11.32 -0.37
N SER A 65 -14.24 11.86 0.56
CA SER A 65 -14.65 13.26 0.59
C SER A 65 -14.65 13.72 2.04
N ASP A 66 -13.91 14.79 2.34
CA ASP A 66 -13.89 15.37 3.69
C ASP A 66 -15.26 16.00 4.05
N PRO A 67 -15.64 16.05 5.35
CA PRO A 67 -17.00 16.39 5.81
C PRO A 67 -17.48 17.84 5.55
N GLY A 68 -16.79 18.62 4.74
CA GLY A 68 -17.20 19.95 4.27
C GLY A 68 -17.31 20.05 2.75
N ILE A 69 -17.04 18.96 2.02
CA ILE A 69 -17.09 18.90 0.57
C ILE A 69 -18.41 18.27 0.11
N LEU A 70 -19.02 18.84 -0.92
CA LEU A 70 -20.05 18.20 -1.71
C LEU A 70 -19.50 17.87 -3.09
N VAL A 71 -19.61 16.60 -3.48
CA VAL A 71 -19.26 16.15 -4.82
C VAL A 71 -20.55 15.91 -5.59
N GLU A 72 -20.83 16.76 -6.57
CA GLU A 72 -21.89 16.50 -7.54
C GLU A 72 -21.35 15.58 -8.61
N GLY A 73 -21.86 14.35 -8.61
CA GLY A 73 -21.41 13.26 -9.47
C GLY A 73 -21.63 13.50 -10.96
N GLY A 74 -20.81 12.79 -11.74
CA GLY A 74 -20.79 12.71 -13.20
C GLY A 74 -22.12 12.92 -13.91
N LYS A 75 -22.33 14.07 -14.56
CA LYS A 75 -23.36 14.16 -15.62
C LYS A 75 -22.69 13.79 -16.94
N GLN A 76 -23.10 12.66 -17.51
CA GLN A 76 -22.69 12.22 -18.84
C GLN A 76 -23.18 13.24 -19.88
N VAL A 77 -22.31 13.68 -20.78
CA VAL A 77 -22.64 14.67 -21.82
C VAL A 77 -22.54 14.00 -23.18
N GLY A 78 -23.69 13.62 -23.75
CA GLY A 78 -23.77 13.00 -25.09
C GLY A 78 -23.40 11.52 -25.11
N ASP A 79 -22.73 11.07 -26.18
CA ASP A 79 -22.21 9.71 -26.29
C ASP A 79 -21.16 9.43 -25.19
N THR A 80 -21.00 8.15 -24.88
CA THR A 80 -20.59 7.58 -23.60
C THR A 80 -19.26 8.04 -22.99
N ALA A 81 -18.45 8.83 -23.70
CA ALA A 81 -17.04 9.01 -23.43
C ALA A 81 -16.66 10.40 -22.85
N VAL A 82 -17.64 11.26 -22.54
CA VAL A 82 -17.40 12.59 -21.94
C VAL A 82 -18.29 12.81 -20.72
N GLY A 83 -17.71 13.32 -19.63
CA GLY A 83 -18.46 13.75 -18.45
C GLY A 83 -17.64 14.65 -17.53
N TYR A 84 -18.26 15.06 -16.43
CA TYR A 84 -17.61 15.98 -15.48
C TYR A 84 -18.01 15.75 -14.03
N VAL A 85 -17.13 16.10 -13.11
CA VAL A 85 -17.37 16.10 -11.67
C VAL A 85 -17.21 17.53 -11.15
N LYS A 86 -18.16 17.97 -10.33
CA LYS A 86 -18.06 19.25 -9.63
C LYS A 86 -17.84 19.02 -8.15
N VAL A 87 -16.84 19.69 -7.59
CA VAL A 87 -16.48 19.59 -6.18
C VAL A 87 -16.63 20.97 -5.54
N TYR A 88 -17.56 21.07 -4.60
CA TYR A 88 -17.91 22.27 -3.86
C TYR A 88 -17.45 22.16 -2.40
N ILE A 89 -17.06 23.27 -1.79
CA ILE A 89 -17.02 23.37 -0.34
C ILE A 89 -18.40 23.88 0.10
N VAL A 90 -19.08 23.16 0.98
CA VAL A 90 -20.41 23.53 1.49
C VAL A 90 -20.34 23.95 2.95
N ASN A 91 -19.36 23.44 3.70
CA ASN A 91 -19.14 23.82 5.08
C ASN A 91 -17.66 24.05 5.36
N ILE A 92 -17.33 25.22 5.90
CA ILE A 92 -15.94 25.59 6.20
C ILE A 92 -15.56 25.01 7.56
N THR A 93 -15.21 23.72 7.61
CA THR A 93 -14.74 23.03 8.82
C THR A 93 -13.23 23.08 9.01
N SER A 94 -12.46 23.25 7.93
CA SER A 94 -11.00 23.28 7.90
C SER A 94 -10.46 24.27 6.86
N LYS A 95 -9.15 24.58 6.91
CA LYS A 95 -8.46 25.37 5.87
C LYS A 95 -8.03 24.52 4.67
N SER A 96 -7.99 23.20 4.83
CA SER A 96 -7.58 22.24 3.82
C SER A 96 -8.55 21.08 3.80
N TYR A 97 -8.91 20.65 2.61
CA TYR A 97 -9.77 19.52 2.34
C TYR A 97 -9.14 18.60 1.29
N LEU A 98 -9.55 17.34 1.28
CA LEU A 98 -9.14 16.35 0.32
C LEU A 98 -10.37 15.68 -0.29
N CYS A 99 -10.39 15.62 -1.63
CA CYS A 99 -11.33 14.80 -2.39
C CYS A 99 -10.55 13.77 -3.21
N THR A 100 -10.93 12.50 -3.14
CA THR A 100 -10.31 11.42 -3.91
C THR A 100 -11.34 10.80 -4.84
N LEU A 101 -11.07 10.84 -6.13
CA LEU A 101 -11.89 10.24 -7.18
C LEU A 101 -11.17 8.99 -7.71
N ALA A 102 -11.84 7.83 -7.74
CA ALA A 102 -11.36 6.66 -8.48
C ALA A 102 -12.01 6.62 -9.85
N MET A 103 -11.19 6.46 -10.88
CA MET A 103 -11.64 6.36 -12.27
C MET A 103 -11.00 5.13 -12.93
N VAL A 104 -11.77 4.40 -13.72
CA VAL A 104 -11.30 3.27 -14.52
C VAL A 104 -12.00 3.23 -15.87
N SER A 105 -11.27 2.87 -16.91
CA SER A 105 -11.81 2.66 -18.26
C SER A 105 -11.05 1.56 -18.98
N SER A 106 -11.68 0.94 -19.98
CA SER A 106 -11.08 -0.07 -20.84
C SER A 106 -10.09 0.51 -21.86
N GLN A 107 -10.11 1.83 -22.07
CA GLN A 107 -9.18 2.56 -22.95
C GLN A 107 -8.54 3.73 -22.21
N PRO A 108 -7.39 4.26 -22.68
CA PRO A 108 -6.76 5.43 -22.06
C PRO A 108 -7.66 6.65 -22.20
N PHE A 109 -7.69 7.50 -21.18
CA PHE A 109 -8.49 8.72 -21.17
C PHE A 109 -7.75 9.85 -20.45
N THR A 110 -8.24 11.08 -20.60
CA THR A 110 -7.61 12.27 -20.02
C THR A 110 -8.60 12.96 -19.09
N VAL A 111 -8.10 13.44 -17.95
CA VAL A 111 -8.86 14.20 -16.96
C VAL A 111 -8.27 15.60 -16.85
N ASN A 112 -9.06 16.62 -17.14
CA ASN A 112 -8.70 18.02 -17.05
C ASN A 112 -9.37 18.65 -15.84
N ILE A 113 -8.58 19.20 -14.93
CA ILE A 113 -9.03 19.66 -13.63
C ILE A 113 -8.72 21.14 -13.50
N SER A 114 -9.76 21.94 -13.33
CA SER A 114 -9.68 23.41 -13.32
C SER A 114 -10.50 24.00 -12.19
N LEU A 115 -10.08 25.15 -11.69
CA LEU A 115 -10.94 26.01 -10.89
C LEU A 115 -11.89 26.76 -11.84
N ARG A 116 -13.18 26.79 -11.52
CA ARG A 116 -14.17 27.57 -12.25
C ARG A 116 -14.93 28.47 -11.29
N SER A 117 -15.24 29.69 -11.75
CA SER A 117 -16.17 30.60 -11.09
C SER A 117 -17.36 30.79 -12.04
N GLY A 118 -18.43 30.03 -11.80
CA GLY A 118 -19.49 29.84 -12.79
C GLY A 118 -18.97 29.15 -14.07
N ASP A 119 -19.31 29.68 -15.25
CA ASP A 119 -18.94 29.09 -16.55
C ASP A 119 -17.51 29.43 -17.00
N ILE A 120 -16.81 30.31 -16.28
CA ILE A 120 -15.50 30.82 -16.69
C ILE A 120 -14.39 30.06 -15.93
N PRO A 121 -13.41 29.48 -16.63
CA PRO A 121 -12.23 28.90 -15.98
C PRO A 121 -11.39 30.00 -15.34
N SER A 122 -11.16 29.90 -14.04
CA SER A 122 -10.38 30.87 -13.25
C SER A 122 -8.92 30.46 -13.08
N SER A 123 -8.55 29.22 -13.45
CA SER A 123 -7.17 28.73 -13.41
C SER A 123 -6.80 27.92 -14.65
N GLN A 124 -5.49 27.81 -14.92
CA GLN A 124 -4.99 26.86 -15.91
C GLN A 124 -5.36 25.43 -15.49
N PRO A 125 -5.88 24.58 -16.40
CA PRO A 125 -6.25 23.22 -16.08
C PRO A 125 -5.01 22.34 -15.85
N GLN A 126 -5.05 21.51 -14.82
CA GLN A 126 -4.12 20.39 -14.64
C GLN A 126 -4.68 19.19 -15.41
N SER A 127 -3.90 18.64 -16.33
CA SER A 127 -4.30 17.49 -17.13
C SER A 127 -3.60 16.22 -16.64
N VAL A 128 -4.38 15.15 -16.45
CA VAL A 128 -3.91 13.83 -16.03
C VAL A 128 -4.26 12.82 -17.11
N SER A 129 -3.25 12.14 -17.65
CA SER A 129 -3.44 11.01 -18.56
C SER A 129 -3.62 9.72 -17.76
N VAL A 130 -4.76 9.06 -17.93
CA VAL A 130 -5.06 7.79 -17.28
C VAL A 130 -4.85 6.62 -18.25
N PRO A 131 -4.04 5.61 -17.91
CA PRO A 131 -3.86 4.42 -18.74
C PRO A 131 -5.13 3.55 -18.81
N ALA A 132 -5.20 2.70 -19.84
CA ALA A 132 -6.26 1.70 -19.96
C ALA A 132 -6.18 0.62 -18.87
N ASN A 133 -7.33 0.11 -18.42
CA ASN A 133 -7.50 -1.02 -17.49
C ASN A 133 -6.88 -0.83 -16.09
N ILE A 134 -6.44 0.38 -15.75
CA ILE A 134 -5.84 0.70 -14.45
C ILE A 134 -6.83 1.57 -13.67
N THR A 135 -7.05 1.24 -12.39
CA THR A 135 -7.87 2.09 -11.53
C THR A 135 -7.02 3.26 -11.05
N THR A 136 -7.29 4.46 -11.53
CA THR A 136 -6.53 5.64 -11.12
C THR A 136 -7.28 6.40 -10.04
N GLN A 137 -6.64 6.57 -8.88
CA GLN A 137 -7.13 7.41 -7.80
C GLN A 137 -6.53 8.81 -7.94
N ILE A 138 -7.37 9.79 -8.26
CA ILE A 138 -6.98 11.19 -8.38
C ILE A 138 -7.29 11.89 -7.07
N GLU A 139 -6.23 12.30 -6.38
CA GLU A 139 -6.32 13.11 -5.16
C GLU A 139 -6.32 14.60 -5.53
N ILE A 140 -7.38 15.27 -5.14
CA ILE A 140 -7.62 16.70 -5.34
C ILE A 140 -7.51 17.39 -3.98
N PRO A 141 -6.31 17.88 -3.60
CA PRO A 141 -6.16 18.72 -2.42
C PRO A 141 -6.76 20.11 -2.69
N ILE A 142 -7.64 20.55 -1.81
CA ILE A 142 -8.37 21.82 -1.92
C ILE A 142 -8.04 22.66 -0.70
N VAL A 143 -7.61 23.90 -0.90
CA VAL A 143 -7.26 24.83 0.18
C VAL A 143 -8.23 26.00 0.17
N HIS A 144 -8.78 26.34 1.33
CA HIS A 144 -9.58 27.55 1.51
C HIS A 144 -8.69 28.66 2.06
N GLY A 145 -8.53 29.76 1.31
CA GLY A 145 -7.61 30.84 1.65
C GLY A 145 -8.08 32.23 1.22
N SER A 146 -7.56 33.26 1.88
CA SER A 146 -7.72 34.67 1.48
C SER A 146 -6.76 35.04 0.36
N TYR A 147 -7.14 35.96 -0.54
CA TYR A 147 -6.34 36.49 -1.64
C TYR A 147 -4.87 36.76 -1.25
N GLN A 148 -4.02 35.77 -1.48
CA GLN A 148 -2.59 35.90 -1.69
C GLN A 148 -2.32 35.24 -3.03
N GLN A 149 -1.38 35.81 -3.80
CA GLN A 149 -1.11 35.40 -5.18
C GLN A 149 -1.03 33.86 -5.28
N PRO A 150 -1.61 33.26 -6.34
CA PRO A 150 -1.57 31.81 -6.51
C PRO A 150 -0.12 31.37 -6.53
N VAL A 151 0.33 30.70 -5.47
CA VAL A 151 1.62 30.05 -5.45
C VAL A 151 1.47 28.86 -6.38
N GLN A 152 1.91 29.03 -7.63
CA GLN A 152 2.00 27.93 -8.58
C GLN A 152 3.09 26.97 -8.09
N PHE A 153 2.69 25.93 -7.39
CA PHE A 153 3.58 24.84 -7.08
C PHE A 153 3.74 23.98 -8.33
N THR A 154 4.75 24.20 -9.17
CA THR A 154 5.10 23.23 -10.22
C THR A 154 5.72 21.98 -9.58
N SER A 155 4.90 21.12 -8.97
CA SER A 155 5.31 19.77 -8.61
C SER A 155 4.95 18.82 -9.75
N ALA A 156 5.89 17.95 -10.12
CA ALA A 156 5.63 16.88 -11.07
C ALA A 156 4.48 15.99 -10.56
N ILE A 157 3.55 15.64 -11.45
CA ILE A 157 2.52 14.64 -11.15
C ILE A 157 3.23 13.31 -10.90
N GLY A 158 3.22 12.87 -9.64
CA GLY A 158 3.79 11.58 -9.25
C GLY A 158 2.76 10.48 -9.43
N TYR A 159 3.13 9.44 -10.19
CA TYR A 159 2.41 8.18 -10.23
C TYR A 159 3.00 7.29 -9.14
N PHE A 160 2.28 7.11 -8.05
CA PHE A 160 2.71 6.19 -7.00
C PHE A 160 1.96 4.86 -7.17
N PRO A 161 2.68 3.75 -7.37
CA PRO A 161 2.08 2.44 -7.16
C PRO A 161 1.63 2.37 -5.70
N ALA A 162 0.40 1.93 -5.43
CA ALA A 162 -0.15 1.76 -4.07
C ALA A 162 0.51 0.61 -3.27
N PHE A 163 1.76 0.26 -3.61
CA PHE A 163 2.50 -0.84 -3.03
C PHE A 163 3.67 -0.32 -2.17
N PRO A 164 3.74 -0.71 -0.90
CA PRO A 164 4.92 -0.48 -0.08
C PRO A 164 6.03 -1.47 -0.50
N LEU A 165 6.78 -1.13 -1.55
CA LEU A 165 7.93 -1.94 -2.02
C LEU A 165 8.91 -2.29 -0.89
N TRP A 166 9.00 -1.43 0.13
CA TRP A 166 9.90 -1.60 1.27
C TRP A 166 9.55 -2.79 2.16
N SER A 167 8.28 -3.11 2.37
CA SER A 167 7.91 -4.25 3.22
C SER A 167 8.30 -5.57 2.54
N ILE A 168 8.03 -5.70 1.24
CA ILE A 168 8.43 -6.85 0.41
C ILE A 168 9.94 -7.04 0.42
N LEU A 169 10.71 -5.96 0.32
CA LEU A 169 12.18 -6.01 0.40
C LEU A 169 12.67 -6.60 1.74
N ALA A 170 12.01 -6.29 2.85
CA ALA A 170 12.35 -6.85 4.15
C ALA A 170 12.14 -8.39 4.17
N TYR A 171 10.99 -8.88 3.67
CA TYR A 171 10.74 -10.32 3.56
C TYR A 171 11.72 -11.00 2.60
N ALA A 172 11.94 -10.42 1.43
CA ALA A 172 12.80 -10.98 0.37
C ALA A 172 14.29 -10.99 0.74
N ALA A 173 14.75 -10.07 1.59
CA ALA A 173 16.13 -10.05 2.06
C ALA A 173 16.33 -10.94 3.30
N LEU A 174 15.47 -10.80 4.31
CA LEU A 174 15.69 -11.42 5.61
C LEU A 174 15.35 -12.92 5.62
N ILE A 175 14.32 -13.36 4.90
CA ILE A 175 13.98 -14.80 4.89
C ILE A 175 15.11 -15.62 4.24
N PRO A 176 15.60 -15.29 3.03
CA PRO A 176 16.71 -16.03 2.44
C PRO A 176 17.99 -15.95 3.28
N MET A 177 18.31 -14.80 3.86
CA MET A 177 19.49 -14.64 4.72
C MET A 177 19.44 -15.59 5.93
N PHE A 178 18.29 -15.68 6.61
CA PHE A 178 18.11 -16.59 7.75
C PHE A 178 18.07 -18.07 7.33
N LEU A 179 17.59 -18.39 6.12
CA LEU A 179 17.65 -19.75 5.58
C LEU A 179 19.06 -20.17 5.17
N ILE A 180 19.86 -19.26 4.60
CA ILE A 180 21.26 -19.50 4.27
C ILE A 180 22.06 -19.74 5.55
N THR A 181 21.84 -18.93 6.58
CA THR A 181 22.50 -19.12 7.87
C THR A 181 22.07 -20.44 8.52
N ALA A 182 20.79 -20.82 8.50
CA ALA A 182 20.34 -22.14 8.95
C ALA A 182 21.01 -23.29 8.17
N TYR A 183 21.22 -23.12 6.86
CA TYR A 183 21.91 -24.12 6.05
C TYR A 183 23.40 -24.27 6.40
N LEU A 184 24.09 -23.15 6.60
CA LEU A 184 25.49 -23.14 7.04
C LEU A 184 25.64 -23.77 8.43
N ASP A 185 24.75 -23.41 9.35
CA ASP A 185 24.79 -23.88 10.72
C ASP A 185 24.46 -25.38 10.82
N LYS A 186 23.53 -25.87 10.00
CA LYS A 186 23.32 -27.31 9.79
C LYS A 186 24.60 -28.03 9.40
N GLY A 187 25.39 -27.44 8.49
CA GLY A 187 26.67 -28.01 8.05
C GLY A 187 27.65 -28.17 9.22
N SER A 188 27.76 -27.14 10.04
CA SER A 188 28.58 -27.12 11.26
C SER A 188 28.11 -28.15 12.30
N LEU A 189 26.84 -28.09 12.70
CA LEU A 189 26.28 -28.97 13.75
C LEU A 189 26.29 -30.45 13.33
N LYS A 190 26.06 -30.74 12.05
CA LYS A 190 26.17 -32.11 11.51
C LYS A 190 27.59 -32.66 11.59
N SER A 191 28.61 -31.80 11.46
CA SER A 191 30.02 -32.22 11.56
C SER A 191 30.43 -32.54 13.00
N LEU A 192 29.84 -31.85 13.98
CA LEU A 192 30.11 -32.03 15.41
C LEU A 192 29.37 -33.24 16.00
N ARG A 193 28.18 -33.58 15.47
CA ARG A 193 27.32 -34.63 16.04
C ARG A 193 27.33 -35.94 15.24
N LYS A 194 27.48 -37.07 15.94
CA LYS A 194 27.49 -38.43 15.35
C LYS A 194 26.18 -38.86 14.66
N ARG A 195 25.03 -38.27 15.04
CA ARG A 195 23.72 -38.57 14.44
C ARG A 195 22.95 -37.27 14.23
N TRP A 196 22.68 -36.94 12.97
CA TRP A 196 21.86 -35.81 12.57
C TRP A 196 20.62 -36.30 11.84
N SER A 197 19.44 -35.98 12.36
CA SER A 197 18.17 -36.39 11.77
C SER A 197 17.59 -35.31 10.86
N ALA A 198 16.62 -35.71 10.02
CA ALA A 198 15.84 -34.75 9.24
C ALA A 198 14.98 -33.85 10.14
N PHE A 199 14.65 -34.31 11.35
CA PHE A 199 13.87 -33.57 12.32
C PHE A 199 14.67 -32.42 12.95
N ASP A 200 15.96 -32.65 13.24
CA ASP A 200 16.87 -31.60 13.74
C ASP A 200 17.06 -30.50 12.69
N THR A 201 17.13 -30.89 11.41
CA THR A 201 17.17 -29.92 10.30
C THR A 201 15.93 -29.03 10.27
N PHE A 202 14.75 -29.62 10.47
CA PHE A 202 13.49 -28.87 10.47
C PHE A 202 13.37 -27.95 11.67
N ALA A 203 13.72 -28.44 12.86
CA ALA A 203 13.76 -27.63 14.07
C ALA A 203 14.70 -26.43 13.86
N LEU A 204 15.91 -26.64 13.33
CA LEU A 204 16.83 -25.56 13.00
C LEU A 204 16.20 -24.55 12.04
N THR A 205 15.59 -25.01 10.94
CA THR A 205 14.90 -24.12 9.99
C THR A 205 13.77 -23.32 10.64
N VAL A 206 12.93 -23.94 11.48
CA VAL A 206 11.84 -23.26 12.19
C VAL A 206 12.36 -22.20 13.15
N ARG A 207 13.46 -22.47 13.87
CA ARG A 207 14.13 -21.50 14.76
C ARG A 207 14.59 -20.26 13.98
N TYR A 208 15.29 -20.46 12.87
CA TYR A 208 15.78 -19.35 12.04
C TYR A 208 14.63 -18.59 11.35
N LEU A 209 13.59 -19.27 10.88
CA LEU A 209 12.40 -18.61 10.32
C LEU A 209 11.66 -17.80 11.40
N PHE A 210 11.55 -18.31 12.62
CA PHE A 210 10.98 -17.57 13.75
C PHE A 210 11.76 -16.28 14.00
N TYR A 211 13.10 -16.35 14.11
CA TYR A 211 13.91 -15.14 14.29
C TYR A 211 13.80 -14.16 13.11
N SER A 212 13.78 -14.67 11.87
CA SER A 212 13.55 -13.86 10.67
C SER A 212 12.22 -13.11 10.77
N SER A 213 11.15 -13.82 11.12
CA SER A 213 9.81 -13.22 11.26
C SER A 213 9.72 -12.19 12.40
N LEU A 214 10.47 -12.40 13.48
CA LEU A 214 10.55 -11.46 14.60
C LEU A 214 11.25 -10.17 14.19
N VAL A 215 12.37 -10.27 13.46
CA VAL A 215 13.09 -9.10 12.94
C VAL A 215 12.23 -8.34 11.93
N ILE A 216 11.56 -9.05 11.01
CA ILE A 216 10.64 -8.44 10.04
C ILE A 216 9.49 -7.72 10.76
N PHE A 217 8.87 -8.35 11.75
CA PHE A 217 7.80 -7.73 12.55
C PHE A 217 8.27 -6.43 13.23
N ILE A 218 9.47 -6.42 13.81
CA ILE A 218 10.05 -5.21 14.41
C ILE A 218 10.23 -4.11 13.37
N LEU A 219 10.82 -4.43 12.21
CA LEU A 219 11.05 -3.45 11.14
C LEU A 219 9.75 -2.88 10.58
N VAL A 220 8.76 -3.73 10.29
CA VAL A 220 7.44 -3.31 9.79
C VAL A 220 6.71 -2.47 10.83
N THR A 221 6.81 -2.81 12.12
CA THR A 221 6.23 -2.02 13.21
C THR A 221 6.87 -0.63 13.30
N PHE A 222 8.20 -0.53 13.23
CA PHE A 222 8.88 0.76 13.18
C PHE A 222 8.49 1.58 11.96
N GLY A 223 8.38 0.94 10.78
CA GLY A 223 7.90 1.57 9.55
C GLY A 223 6.49 2.16 9.72
N LEU A 224 5.55 1.38 10.26
CA LEU A 224 4.17 1.83 10.48
C LEU A 224 4.09 2.97 11.51
N VAL A 225 4.86 2.90 12.60
CA VAL A 225 4.92 4.00 13.58
C VAL A 225 5.50 5.26 12.94
N PHE A 226 6.54 5.13 12.13
CA PHE A 226 7.12 6.26 11.38
C PHE A 226 6.11 6.86 10.40
N GLU A 227 5.41 6.05 9.61
CA GLU A 227 4.34 6.50 8.72
C GLU A 227 3.26 7.26 9.49
N PHE A 228 2.78 6.71 10.62
CA PHE A 228 1.78 7.34 11.47
C PHE A 228 2.22 8.71 12.00
N VAL A 229 3.47 8.80 12.46
CA VAL A 229 4.09 10.06 12.90
C VAL A 229 4.13 11.06 11.74
N MET A 230 4.60 10.64 10.56
CA MET A 230 4.72 11.52 9.39
C MET A 230 3.38 12.03 8.89
N VAL A 231 2.32 11.19 8.87
CA VAL A 231 0.95 11.63 8.58
C VAL A 231 0.51 12.73 9.55
N ARG A 232 0.81 12.56 10.84
CA ARG A 232 0.39 13.50 11.88
C ARG A 232 1.12 14.84 11.82
N PHE A 233 2.42 14.84 11.51
CA PHE A 233 3.23 16.06 11.52
C PHE A 233 3.20 16.83 10.20
N TYR A 234 3.14 16.14 9.07
CA TYR A 234 3.30 16.78 7.76
C TYR A 234 2.00 16.87 6.96
N SER A 235 0.87 16.34 7.47
CA SER A 235 -0.39 16.23 6.72
C SER A 235 -0.18 15.58 5.34
N TRP A 236 0.85 14.73 5.22
CA TRP A 236 1.08 13.93 4.03
C TRP A 236 0.04 12.82 4.03
N VAL A 237 -0.63 12.62 2.90
CA VAL A 237 -1.51 11.49 2.67
C VAL A 237 -0.60 10.27 2.46
N ILE A 238 -0.10 9.71 3.56
CA ILE A 238 0.55 8.41 3.54
C ILE A 238 -0.57 7.41 3.79
N GLN A 239 -0.76 6.49 2.84
CA GLN A 239 -1.65 5.35 3.06
C GLN A 239 -1.03 4.51 4.17
N LEU A 240 -1.72 4.35 5.31
CA LEU A 240 -1.22 3.50 6.38
C LEU A 240 -1.29 2.04 5.93
N HIS A 241 -0.13 1.40 5.80
CA HIS A 241 -0.03 0.02 5.32
C HIS A 241 -0.30 -1.00 6.44
N VAL A 242 -1.51 -0.95 7.02
CA VAL A 242 -1.92 -1.82 8.14
C VAL A 242 -1.92 -3.30 7.73
N GLY A 243 -2.16 -3.60 6.44
CA GLY A 243 -2.14 -4.96 5.91
C GLY A 243 -0.78 -5.66 6.08
N ASP A 244 0.32 -4.95 5.85
CA ASP A 244 1.67 -5.50 5.99
C ASP A 244 2.01 -5.82 7.45
N TRP A 245 1.55 -4.96 8.35
CA TRP A 245 1.68 -5.18 9.78
C TRP A 245 0.89 -6.40 10.22
N LEU A 246 -0.36 -6.56 9.76
CA LEU A 246 -1.17 -7.75 10.04
C LEU A 246 -0.53 -9.03 9.49
N LEU A 247 0.06 -8.99 8.28
CA LEU A 247 0.79 -10.11 7.70
C LEU A 247 2.00 -10.48 8.58
N SER A 248 2.77 -9.50 9.03
CA SER A 248 3.91 -9.73 9.90
C SER A 248 3.50 -10.34 11.25
N CYS A 249 2.39 -9.86 11.84
CA CYS A 249 1.79 -10.43 13.04
C CYS A 249 1.36 -11.89 12.85
N ALA A 250 0.70 -12.20 11.74
CA ALA A 250 0.23 -13.54 11.44
C ALA A 250 1.40 -14.52 11.26
N LEU A 251 2.43 -14.10 10.53
CA LEU A 251 3.61 -14.91 10.25
C LEU A 251 4.44 -15.15 11.52
N LEU A 252 4.64 -14.11 12.35
CA LEU A 252 5.26 -14.24 13.66
C LEU A 252 4.46 -15.14 14.60
N SER A 253 3.13 -15.01 14.63
CA SER A 253 2.27 -15.83 15.50
C SER A 253 2.32 -17.30 15.10
N LEU A 254 2.27 -17.60 13.80
CA LEU A 254 2.36 -18.96 13.28
C LEU A 254 3.70 -19.62 13.64
N LEU A 255 4.82 -18.95 13.33
CA LEU A 255 6.14 -19.49 13.61
C LEU A 255 6.46 -19.49 15.11
N GLY A 256 5.95 -18.51 15.86
CA GLY A 256 6.05 -18.45 17.31
C GLY A 256 5.31 -19.60 17.99
N LEU A 257 4.12 -19.97 17.49
CA LEU A 257 3.42 -21.17 17.97
C LEU A 257 4.21 -22.45 17.65
N MET A 258 4.73 -22.58 16.43
CA MET A 258 5.56 -23.75 16.06
C MET A 258 6.81 -23.86 16.93
N TYR A 259 7.54 -22.75 17.13
CA TYR A 259 8.73 -22.71 17.96
C TYR A 259 8.39 -22.95 19.43
N GLY A 260 7.34 -22.33 19.97
CA GLY A 260 6.90 -22.50 21.36
C GLY A 260 6.47 -23.94 21.67
N ILE A 261 5.64 -24.55 20.82
CA ILE A 261 5.23 -25.95 20.97
C ILE A 261 6.44 -26.88 20.85
N GLY A 262 7.35 -26.59 19.90
CA GLY A 262 8.55 -27.38 19.75
C GLY A 262 9.46 -27.31 20.98
N LYS A 263 9.65 -26.13 21.55
CA LYS A 263 10.46 -25.91 22.74
C LYS A 263 9.84 -26.60 23.96
N TRP A 264 8.53 -26.52 24.13
CA TRP A 264 7.83 -27.21 25.22
C TRP A 264 7.97 -28.75 25.14
N ARG A 265 8.14 -29.30 23.94
CA ARG A 265 8.35 -30.74 23.70
C ARG A 265 9.81 -31.18 23.67
N GLY A 266 10.76 -30.28 23.97
CA GLY A 266 12.20 -30.59 23.94
C GLY A 266 12.75 -30.85 22.53
N ILE A 267 12.07 -30.37 21.48
CA ILE A 267 12.47 -30.61 20.08
C ILE A 267 13.78 -29.86 19.74
N PHE A 268 14.06 -28.78 20.46
CA PHE A 268 15.23 -27.93 20.24
C PHE A 268 16.38 -28.23 21.19
N ASP A 269 16.25 -29.19 22.12
CA ASP A 269 17.30 -29.48 23.11
C ASP A 269 18.61 -29.87 22.40
N ASN A 270 18.51 -30.66 21.33
CA ASN A 270 19.63 -31.00 20.46
C ASN A 270 20.24 -29.84 19.65
N ILE A 271 19.68 -28.64 19.73
CA ILE A 271 20.11 -27.46 18.96
C ILE A 271 20.49 -26.32 19.90
N ASP A 272 19.86 -26.27 21.07
CA ASP A 272 20.07 -25.25 22.10
C ASP A 272 21.13 -25.68 23.13
N GLU A 273 21.42 -26.98 23.28
CA GLU A 273 22.58 -27.49 24.05
C GLU A 273 23.88 -27.26 23.27
N GLU A 274 24.47 -26.08 23.49
CA GLU A 274 25.91 -25.81 23.32
C GLU A 274 26.66 -26.40 24.53
N ASP A 275 26.90 -27.72 24.51
CA ASP A 275 27.92 -28.38 25.36
C ASP A 275 29.04 -28.96 24.47
#